data_AF-A0A3A6PXK4-F1
#
_entry.id   AF-A0A3A6PXK4-F1
#
_cell.length_a   1.000
_cell.length_b   1.000
_cell.length_c   1.000
_cell.angle_alpha   90.00
_cell.angle_beta   90.00
_cell.angle_gamma   90.00
#
_symmetry.space_group_name_H-M   'P 1'
#
loop_
_entity.id
_entity.type
_entity.pdbx_description
1 polymer ?
#
loop_
_entity_poly.entity_id
_entity_poly.type
_entity_poly.pdbx_seq_one_letter_code
_entity_poly.pdbx_strand_id
1 'polypeptide(L)'
;MRKEGCGSVSLSSKSLNLHTRIAGIAVRSGACTLLAVAVLAGLLLYESPHAYAEAQGMWLAAHEHGQAGASGTDGALKDIVEAGVMYAARIFYYLALMFAAGIMLLRLLIPKGGSGAEQRSWLDKWSGPAMKALLVAVILYVFIHAARVVGELGGGGELWLRVFTDTTSGQLWLALIVLSVLGFSALKLPDPGKALWAVLLLLTESLGGHAAAAEQAVVSVLSDFVHLVCAAVWAGGVMLLLLFWRADRKEAGRFAERFSAVAWLTIVILTVSGLLMTWTLIPSWLYLIYTDWGLWLLAKTVLVIGVTAIGAALRYRARRRELPRSIWLKLDGLLMVFIVAIAAIFTVISPMPDGKPLNYHQMGEELHYTLKLSPNAPGPNEASLTVWLPEEEGEPESVSLSLRYADKPAIGIALEASDSEGGIAFPGFGEFRYKAEDVVLPRPGNWTAVITVTQASGEKLEREFSFASN
;
A
#
# COMPACT_ATOMS: atom_id res chain seq x y z
N MET A 1 -8.31 53.98 -53.08
CA MET A 1 -7.29 54.01 -52.00
C MET A 1 -7.98 53.97 -50.63
N ARG A 2 -7.65 52.97 -49.80
CA ARG A 2 -7.91 52.72 -48.34
C ARG A 2 -8.42 51.28 -48.18
N LYS A 3 -7.50 50.32 -48.10
CA LYS A 3 -6.82 49.75 -46.91
C LYS A 3 -7.73 48.84 -46.09
N GLU A 4 -7.36 47.56 -46.15
CA GLU A 4 -7.90 46.37 -45.50
C GLU A 4 -7.85 46.48 -43.96
N GLY A 5 -8.92 46.00 -43.31
CA GLY A 5 -8.99 45.83 -41.85
C GLY A 5 -8.93 44.35 -41.50
N CYS A 6 -7.81 43.96 -40.89
CA CYS A 6 -7.55 42.63 -40.34
C CYS A 6 -8.51 42.33 -39.17
N GLY A 7 -9.34 41.29 -39.30
CA GLY A 7 -10.16 40.77 -38.21
C GLY A 7 -9.37 39.82 -37.33
N SER A 8 -8.87 40.30 -36.19
CA SER A 8 -8.28 39.46 -35.16
C SER A 8 -9.37 38.62 -34.48
N VAL A 9 -9.32 37.30 -34.68
CA VAL A 9 -10.13 36.33 -33.95
C VAL A 9 -9.68 36.31 -32.49
N SER A 10 -10.50 36.89 -31.62
CA SER A 10 -10.39 36.83 -30.16
C SER A 10 -10.62 35.38 -29.68
N LEU A 11 -9.53 34.65 -29.41
CA LEU A 11 -9.57 33.38 -28.69
C LEU A 11 -9.86 33.67 -27.21
N SER A 12 -11.13 33.45 -26.84
CA SER A 12 -11.71 33.30 -25.50
C SER A 12 -10.72 33.25 -24.32
N SER A 13 -10.62 34.37 -23.60
CA SER A 13 -9.89 34.54 -22.33
C SER A 13 -10.50 33.77 -21.13
N LYS A 14 -11.44 32.84 -21.37
CA LYS A 14 -12.15 32.12 -20.29
C LYS A 14 -11.39 30.90 -19.74
N SER A 15 -10.51 30.25 -20.51
CA SER A 15 -9.74 29.09 -20.03
C SER A 15 -8.54 29.52 -19.16
N LEU A 16 -7.87 30.62 -19.52
CA LEU A 16 -6.71 31.15 -18.79
C LEU A 16 -7.06 31.63 -17.37
N ASN A 17 -8.31 32.06 -17.17
CA ASN A 17 -8.84 32.52 -15.88
C ASN A 17 -9.17 31.39 -14.89
N LEU A 18 -9.31 30.14 -15.35
CA LEU A 18 -9.68 29.02 -14.46
C LEU A 18 -8.46 28.50 -13.68
N HIS A 19 -7.31 28.38 -14.35
CA HIS A 19 -6.06 27.94 -13.71
C HIS A 19 -5.54 28.96 -12.69
N THR A 20 -5.62 30.26 -12.99
CA THR A 20 -5.27 31.35 -12.06
C THR A 20 -6.23 31.45 -10.88
N ARG A 21 -7.53 31.15 -11.06
CA ARG A 21 -8.49 31.06 -9.95
C ARG A 21 -8.27 29.84 -9.07
N ILE A 22 -7.92 28.68 -9.63
CA ILE A 22 -7.63 27.46 -8.87
C ILE A 22 -6.31 27.61 -8.09
N ALA A 23 -5.26 28.14 -8.72
CA ALA A 23 -4.00 28.47 -8.04
C ALA A 23 -4.23 29.53 -6.95
N GLY A 24 -5.06 30.55 -7.22
CA GLY A 24 -5.42 31.58 -6.24
C GLY A 24 -6.22 31.05 -5.05
N ILE A 25 -7.04 30.00 -5.22
CA ILE A 25 -7.78 29.35 -4.13
C ILE A 25 -6.84 28.44 -3.32
N ALA A 26 -5.96 27.67 -3.97
CA ALA A 26 -4.98 26.80 -3.32
C ALA A 26 -3.92 27.58 -2.52
N VAL A 27 -3.51 28.76 -3.01
CA VAL A 27 -2.59 29.68 -2.34
C VAL A 27 -3.30 30.47 -1.22
N ARG A 28 -4.58 30.82 -1.35
CA ARG A 28 -5.34 31.52 -0.29
C ARG A 28 -5.86 30.62 0.84
N SER A 29 -6.00 29.31 0.63
CA SER A 29 -6.55 28.38 1.62
C SER A 29 -5.51 27.80 2.59
N GLY A 30 -4.22 28.14 2.43
CA GLY A 30 -3.14 27.59 3.25
C GLY A 30 -2.94 26.08 3.08
N ALA A 31 -3.65 25.44 2.13
CA ALA A 31 -3.62 24.00 1.92
C ALA A 31 -2.25 23.52 1.40
N CYS A 32 -1.62 24.26 0.48
CA CYS A 32 -0.25 23.98 0.05
C CYS A 32 0.76 24.19 1.18
N THR A 33 0.54 25.17 2.05
CA THR A 33 1.41 25.45 3.20
C THR A 33 1.27 24.39 4.28
N LEU A 34 0.06 23.90 4.56
CA LEU A 34 -0.19 22.79 5.48
C LEU A 34 0.34 21.47 4.94
N LEU A 35 0.21 21.21 3.64
CA LEU A 35 0.82 20.03 3.00
C LEU A 35 2.35 20.10 3.09
N ALA A 36 2.94 21.26 2.81
CA ALA A 36 4.38 21.48 2.91
C ALA A 36 4.89 21.39 4.36
N VAL A 37 4.15 21.90 5.34
CA VAL A 37 4.47 21.79 6.78
C VAL A 37 4.29 20.36 7.27
N ALA A 38 3.30 19.62 6.78
CA ALA A 38 3.12 18.20 7.11
C ALA A 38 4.24 17.33 6.52
N VAL A 39 4.67 17.62 5.28
CA VAL A 39 5.83 16.99 4.65
C VAL A 39 7.11 17.33 5.40
N LEU A 40 7.32 18.60 5.79
CA LEU A 40 8.48 19.00 6.61
C LEU A 40 8.47 18.37 8.01
N ALA A 41 7.31 18.28 8.66
CA ALA A 41 7.17 17.65 9.98
C ALA A 41 7.40 16.14 9.91
N GLY A 42 6.93 15.48 8.85
CA GLY A 42 7.24 14.06 8.59
C GLY A 42 8.74 13.82 8.34
N LEU A 43 9.40 14.73 7.62
CA LEU A 43 10.86 14.68 7.40
C LEU A 43 11.67 14.97 8.68
N LEU A 44 11.19 15.82 9.58
CA LEU A 44 11.88 16.20 10.82
C LEU A 44 11.68 15.21 11.97
N LEU A 45 10.63 14.39 11.93
CA LEU A 45 10.33 13.37 12.94
C LEU A 45 10.87 11.97 12.59
N TYR A 46 11.48 11.81 11.41
CA TYR A 46 12.01 10.53 10.95
C TYR A 46 13.51 10.39 11.28
N GLU A 47 13.81 9.88 12.47
CA GLU A 47 15.07 9.18 12.73
C GLU A 47 14.89 7.72 12.31
N SER A 48 15.78 7.24 11.45
CA SER A 48 15.74 5.92 10.79
C SER A 48 15.54 4.74 11.76
N PRO A 49 14.45 3.97 11.67
CA PRO A 49 14.29 2.79 12.51
C PRO A 49 14.82 1.55 11.78
N HIS A 50 16.00 1.10 12.18
CA HIS A 50 16.49 -0.26 11.93
C HIS A 50 15.60 -1.36 12.57
N ALA A 51 14.52 -0.98 13.27
CA ALA A 51 13.64 -1.86 14.05
C ALA A 51 12.47 -2.49 13.26
N TYR A 52 12.18 -2.06 12.03
CA TYR A 52 11.02 -2.60 11.28
C TYR A 52 11.21 -4.04 10.79
N ALA A 53 12.45 -4.51 10.63
CA ALA A 53 12.75 -5.87 10.18
C ALA A 53 12.39 -6.94 11.22
N GLU A 54 12.41 -6.60 12.50
CA GLU A 54 12.18 -7.54 13.61
C GLU A 54 10.70 -7.95 13.73
N ALA A 55 9.77 -7.02 13.50
CA ALA A 55 8.34 -7.27 13.58
C ALA A 55 7.84 -8.23 12.49
N GLN A 56 8.34 -8.09 11.25
CA GLN A 56 7.97 -8.97 10.13
C GLN A 56 8.59 -10.36 10.27
N GLY A 57 9.82 -10.46 10.79
CA GLY A 57 10.44 -11.74 11.16
C GLY A 57 9.66 -12.49 12.23
N MET A 58 9.09 -11.77 13.21
CA MET A 58 8.25 -12.36 14.26
C MET A 58 6.87 -12.78 13.75
N TRP A 59 6.30 -12.06 12.78
CA TRP A 59 5.06 -12.44 12.08
C TRP A 59 5.23 -13.68 11.18
N LEU A 60 6.33 -13.78 10.43
CA LEU A 60 6.66 -14.96 9.62
C LEU A 60 6.91 -16.19 10.51
N ALA A 61 7.67 -16.03 11.60
CA ALA A 61 7.91 -17.11 12.56
C ALA A 61 6.61 -17.58 13.26
N ALA A 62 5.69 -16.67 13.58
CA ALA A 62 4.38 -17.00 14.14
C ALA A 62 3.47 -17.74 13.11
N HIS A 63 3.54 -17.36 11.83
CA HIS A 63 2.81 -18.03 10.76
C HIS A 63 3.30 -19.47 10.51
N GLU A 64 4.60 -19.74 10.69
CA GLU A 64 5.18 -21.10 10.60
C GLU A 64 4.69 -22.02 11.72
N HIS A 65 4.46 -21.50 12.94
CA HIS A 65 3.97 -22.30 14.05
C HIS A 65 2.45 -22.58 14.01
N GLY A 66 1.66 -21.75 13.32
CA GLY A 66 0.19 -21.88 13.24
C GLY A 66 -0.32 -22.90 12.21
N GLN A 67 0.45 -23.23 11.17
CA GLN A 67 -0.02 -24.08 10.06
C GLN A 67 0.24 -25.59 10.25
N ALA A 68 0.79 -26.02 11.39
CA ALA A 68 1.05 -27.43 11.67
C ALA A 68 -0.19 -28.27 12.05
N GLY A 69 -1.40 -27.70 12.02
CA GLY A 69 -2.65 -28.40 12.30
C GLY A 69 -3.53 -28.52 11.07
N ALA A 70 -3.68 -29.73 10.52
CA ALA A 70 -4.70 -30.02 9.51
C ALA A 70 -6.08 -29.78 10.14
N SER A 71 -6.74 -28.66 9.78
CA SER A 71 -8.05 -28.31 10.31
C SER A 71 -9.14 -29.12 9.61
N GLY A 72 -10.01 -29.76 10.40
CA GLY A 72 -11.28 -30.31 9.89
C GLY A 72 -12.20 -29.20 9.38
N THR A 73 -13.34 -29.56 8.78
CA THR A 73 -14.32 -28.61 8.21
C THR A 73 -14.76 -27.50 9.17
N ASP A 74 -14.82 -27.79 10.48
CA ASP A 74 -15.19 -26.83 11.52
C ASP A 74 -14.07 -25.79 11.81
N GLY A 75 -12.81 -26.19 11.65
CA GLY A 75 -11.67 -25.26 11.76
C GLY A 75 -11.59 -24.32 10.57
N ALA A 76 -11.80 -24.84 9.34
CA ALA A 76 -11.83 -24.02 8.14
C ALA A 76 -12.93 -22.94 8.17
N LEU A 77 -14.13 -23.26 8.67
CA LEU A 77 -15.20 -22.27 8.83
C LEU A 77 -14.82 -21.20 9.86
N LYS A 78 -14.21 -21.60 10.98
CA LYS A 78 -13.74 -20.69 12.02
C LYS A 78 -12.70 -19.71 11.45
N ASP A 79 -11.73 -20.21 10.70
CA ASP A 79 -10.67 -19.40 10.09
C ASP A 79 -11.25 -18.38 9.09
N ILE A 80 -12.24 -18.79 8.28
CA ILE A 80 -12.96 -17.90 7.35
C ILE A 80 -13.70 -16.81 8.11
N VAL A 81 -14.38 -17.15 9.20
CA VAL A 81 -15.14 -16.18 10.00
C VAL A 81 -14.20 -15.20 10.69
N GLU A 82 -13.09 -15.67 11.28
CA GLU A 82 -12.10 -14.81 11.93
C GLU A 82 -11.43 -13.85 10.93
N ALA A 83 -11.04 -14.34 9.75
CA ALA A 83 -10.53 -13.50 8.68
C ALA A 83 -11.58 -12.48 8.20
N GLY A 84 -12.83 -12.91 8.02
CA GLY A 84 -13.94 -12.03 7.64
C GLY A 84 -14.20 -10.90 8.64
N VAL A 85 -14.17 -11.21 9.94
CA VAL A 85 -14.31 -10.22 11.02
C VAL A 85 -13.16 -9.22 11.00
N MET A 86 -11.93 -9.68 10.79
CA MET A 86 -10.76 -8.82 10.68
C MET A 86 -10.90 -7.85 9.50
N TYR A 87 -11.22 -8.35 8.31
CA TYR A 87 -11.40 -7.49 7.13
C TYR A 87 -12.54 -6.50 7.35
N ALA A 88 -13.68 -6.94 7.91
CA ALA A 88 -14.81 -6.05 8.20
C ALA A 88 -14.44 -4.92 9.16
N ALA A 89 -13.74 -5.22 10.26
CA ALA A 89 -13.28 -4.22 11.23
C ALA A 89 -12.32 -3.22 10.58
N ARG A 90 -11.43 -3.68 9.69
CA ARG A 90 -10.46 -2.85 8.98
C ARG A 90 -11.11 -1.95 7.93
N ILE A 91 -12.05 -2.47 7.16
CA ILE A 91 -12.86 -1.69 6.21
C ILE A 91 -13.63 -0.61 6.96
N PHE A 92 -14.25 -0.97 8.09
CA PHE A 92 -14.96 -0.01 8.94
C PHE A 92 -14.03 1.07 9.49
N TYR A 93 -12.84 0.70 9.96
CA TYR A 93 -11.79 1.63 10.39
C TYR A 93 -11.44 2.63 9.30
N TYR A 94 -11.06 2.19 8.09
CA TYR A 94 -10.67 3.11 7.02
C TYR A 94 -11.83 3.99 6.55
N LEU A 95 -13.06 3.48 6.48
CA LEU A 95 -14.22 4.30 6.15
C LEU A 95 -14.46 5.40 7.21
N ALA A 96 -14.35 5.04 8.51
CA ALA A 96 -14.48 5.99 9.60
C ALA A 96 -13.33 7.01 9.61
N LEU A 97 -12.09 6.57 9.38
CA LEU A 97 -10.89 7.39 9.27
C LEU A 97 -11.02 8.41 8.13
N MET A 98 -11.36 7.95 6.93
CA MET A 98 -11.53 8.82 5.75
C MET A 98 -12.63 9.85 5.99
N PHE A 99 -13.74 9.47 6.61
CA PHE A 99 -14.82 10.41 6.90
C PHE A 99 -14.44 11.42 7.99
N ALA A 100 -13.85 10.96 9.08
CA ALA A 100 -13.42 11.77 10.22
C ALA A 100 -12.32 12.77 9.85
N ALA A 101 -11.29 12.34 9.13
CA ALA A 101 -10.25 13.23 8.63
C ALA A 101 -10.81 14.14 7.51
N GLY A 102 -11.57 13.58 6.57
CA GLY A 102 -12.16 14.31 5.45
C GLY A 102 -13.07 15.47 5.88
N ILE A 103 -13.95 15.25 6.85
CA ILE A 103 -14.86 16.29 7.35
C ILE A 103 -14.12 17.46 8.02
N MET A 104 -12.93 17.22 8.59
CA MET A 104 -12.08 18.27 9.14
C MET A 104 -11.33 19.03 8.05
N LEU A 105 -10.75 18.31 7.08
CA LEU A 105 -9.99 18.91 5.98
C LEU A 105 -10.89 19.72 5.03
N LEU A 106 -12.10 19.26 4.75
CA LEU A 106 -13.06 19.93 3.87
C LEU A 106 -13.51 21.31 4.39
N ARG A 107 -13.31 21.61 5.69
CA ARG A 107 -13.56 22.95 6.26
C ARG A 107 -12.68 24.02 5.64
N LEU A 108 -11.47 23.68 5.23
CA LEU A 108 -10.55 24.60 4.55
C LEU A 108 -11.03 24.97 3.14
N LEU A 109 -11.84 24.11 2.53
CA LEU A 109 -12.34 24.26 1.16
C LEU A 109 -13.70 24.98 1.11
N ILE A 110 -14.49 24.88 2.17
CA ILE A 110 -15.79 25.55 2.26
C ILE A 110 -15.56 27.00 2.77
N PRO A 111 -16.23 28.04 2.22
CA PRO A 111 -16.12 29.42 2.70
C PRO A 111 -16.93 29.72 3.97
N LYS A 112 -16.41 30.54 4.90
CA LYS A 112 -17.06 30.88 6.19
C LYS A 112 -18.29 31.79 6.06
N GLY A 113 -18.44 32.49 4.94
CA GLY A 113 -19.56 33.41 4.70
C GLY A 113 -20.87 32.72 4.33
N GLY A 114 -21.92 33.50 4.05
CA GLY A 114 -23.29 33.00 3.78
C GLY A 114 -23.39 31.98 2.64
N SER A 115 -22.45 31.98 1.69
CA SER A 115 -22.41 31.01 0.61
C SER A 115 -21.99 29.59 1.04
N GLY A 116 -21.44 29.40 2.25
CA GLY A 116 -21.03 28.10 2.81
C GLY A 116 -21.56 27.84 4.23
N ALA A 117 -22.41 28.72 4.77
CA ALA A 117 -22.96 28.59 6.12
C ALA A 117 -23.77 27.29 6.31
N GLU A 118 -24.62 26.96 5.34
CA GLU A 118 -25.41 25.72 5.37
C GLU A 118 -24.51 24.48 5.32
N GLN A 119 -23.52 24.47 4.42
CA GLN A 119 -22.55 23.37 4.31
C GLN A 119 -21.76 23.18 5.60
N ARG A 120 -21.33 24.27 6.24
CA ARG A 120 -20.65 24.23 7.54
C ARG A 120 -21.54 23.70 8.66
N SER A 121 -22.81 24.09 8.71
CA SER A 121 -23.76 23.55 9.69
C SER A 121 -23.87 22.03 9.58
N TRP A 122 -23.88 21.49 8.36
CA TRP A 122 -23.84 20.06 8.12
C TRP A 122 -22.52 19.42 8.56
N LEU A 123 -21.37 20.05 8.26
CA LEU A 123 -20.09 19.59 8.79
C LEU A 123 -20.11 19.50 10.31
N ASP A 124 -20.62 20.53 11.00
CA ASP A 124 -20.72 20.57 12.46
C ASP A 124 -21.64 19.47 12.99
N LYS A 125 -22.81 19.27 12.36
CA LYS A 125 -23.77 18.22 12.70
C LYS A 125 -23.16 16.81 12.60
N TRP A 126 -22.36 16.55 11.58
CA TRP A 126 -21.79 15.23 11.31
C TRP A 126 -20.40 15.00 11.93
N SER A 127 -19.72 16.05 12.39
CA SER A 127 -18.40 15.93 13.02
C SER A 127 -18.42 15.07 14.28
N GLY A 128 -19.40 15.28 15.18
CA GLY A 128 -19.55 14.48 16.40
C GLY A 128 -19.78 12.99 16.12
N PRO A 129 -20.78 12.61 15.31
CA PRO A 129 -20.97 11.24 14.85
C PRO A 129 -19.74 10.63 14.18
N ALA A 130 -19.02 11.39 13.34
CA ALA A 130 -17.79 10.93 12.70
C ALA A 130 -16.69 10.58 13.72
N MET A 131 -16.47 11.42 14.75
CA MET A 131 -15.51 11.13 15.82
C MET A 131 -15.91 9.90 16.63
N LYS A 132 -17.20 9.72 16.93
CA LYS A 132 -17.70 8.51 17.63
C LYS A 132 -17.47 7.24 16.80
N ALA A 133 -17.79 7.31 15.50
CA ALA A 133 -17.55 6.19 14.59
C ALA A 133 -16.07 5.85 14.51
N LEU A 134 -15.19 6.86 14.38
CA LEU A 134 -13.74 6.67 14.39
C LEU A 134 -13.25 6.02 15.69
N LEU A 135 -13.66 6.53 16.85
CA LEU A 135 -13.24 5.97 18.15
C LEU A 135 -13.63 4.50 18.27
N VAL A 136 -14.89 4.16 17.92
CA VAL A 136 -15.37 2.78 17.95
C VAL A 136 -14.60 1.91 16.96
N ALA A 137 -14.36 2.42 15.75
CA ALA A 137 -13.65 1.67 14.72
C ALA A 137 -12.17 1.44 15.09
N VAL A 138 -11.49 2.44 15.66
CA VAL A 138 -10.11 2.32 16.16
C VAL A 138 -10.04 1.30 17.29
N ILE A 139 -10.93 1.37 18.29
CA ILE A 139 -10.92 0.41 19.39
C ILE A 139 -11.13 -1.03 18.87
N LEU A 140 -12.11 -1.24 17.98
CA LEU A 140 -12.37 -2.54 17.38
C LEU A 140 -11.16 -3.04 16.56
N TYR A 141 -10.62 -2.19 15.69
CA TYR A 141 -9.47 -2.47 14.86
C TYR A 141 -8.26 -2.88 15.70
N VAL A 142 -7.87 -2.05 16.68
CA VAL A 142 -6.73 -2.28 17.56
C VAL A 142 -6.94 -3.54 18.39
N PHE A 143 -8.11 -3.72 18.99
CA PHE A 143 -8.38 -4.89 19.84
C PHE A 143 -8.29 -6.20 19.04
N ILE A 144 -8.89 -6.27 17.84
CA ILE A 144 -8.86 -7.48 17.01
C ILE A 144 -7.43 -7.81 16.58
N HIS A 145 -6.64 -6.83 16.16
CA HIS A 145 -5.28 -7.07 15.69
C HIS A 145 -4.33 -7.38 16.85
N ALA A 146 -4.43 -6.67 17.97
CA ALA A 146 -3.64 -6.97 19.17
C ALA A 146 -3.98 -8.34 19.77
N ALA A 147 -5.26 -8.72 19.81
CA ALA A 147 -5.69 -10.03 20.28
C ALA A 147 -5.11 -11.16 19.43
N ARG A 148 -5.03 -10.97 18.12
CA ARG A 148 -4.40 -11.94 17.21
C ARG A 148 -2.90 -12.07 17.48
N VAL A 149 -2.18 -10.96 17.56
CA VAL A 149 -0.72 -10.97 17.86
C VAL A 149 -0.46 -11.64 19.21
N VAL A 150 -1.24 -11.29 20.25
CA VAL A 150 -1.09 -11.92 21.57
C VAL A 150 -1.42 -13.41 21.53
N GLY A 151 -2.46 -13.81 20.78
CA GLY A 151 -2.84 -15.22 20.60
C GLY A 151 -1.77 -16.04 19.87
N GLU A 152 -1.19 -15.48 18.81
CA GLU A 152 -0.09 -16.08 18.05
C GLU A 152 1.17 -16.25 18.89
N LEU A 153 1.43 -15.34 19.83
CA LEU A 153 2.56 -15.40 20.78
C LEU A 153 2.30 -16.28 22.01
N GLY A 154 1.22 -17.07 22.05
CA GLY A 154 0.91 -18.02 23.12
C GLY A 154 -0.02 -17.50 24.22
N GLY A 155 -0.47 -16.25 24.15
CA GLY A 155 -1.48 -15.67 25.04
C GLY A 155 -0.97 -15.26 26.43
N GLY A 156 -1.72 -14.38 27.12
CA GLY A 156 -1.43 -13.96 28.50
C GLY A 156 -1.55 -12.45 28.71
N GLY A 157 -1.85 -12.03 29.94
CA GLY A 157 -2.07 -10.62 30.30
C GLY A 157 -0.81 -9.75 30.18
N GLU A 158 0.37 -10.30 30.43
CA GLU A 158 1.64 -9.56 30.31
C GLU A 158 2.01 -9.27 28.85
N LEU A 159 1.70 -10.19 27.94
CA LEU A 159 1.95 -10.01 26.51
C LEU A 159 1.13 -8.85 25.93
N TRP A 160 -0.07 -8.58 26.45
CA TRP A 160 -0.84 -7.40 26.05
C TRP A 160 -0.07 -6.11 26.32
N LEU A 161 0.53 -5.96 27.50
CA LEU A 161 1.34 -4.78 27.82
C LEU A 161 2.56 -4.69 26.91
N ARG A 162 3.32 -5.78 26.78
CA ARG A 162 4.52 -5.82 25.93
C ARG A 162 4.23 -5.50 24.46
N VAL A 163 3.13 -6.01 23.89
CA VAL A 163 2.74 -5.68 22.52
C VAL A 163 2.56 -4.17 22.36
N PHE A 164 1.95 -3.49 23.32
CA PHE A 164 1.73 -2.04 23.24
C PHE A 164 2.96 -1.18 23.59
N THR A 165 3.87 -1.66 24.44
CA THR A 165 5.05 -0.89 24.87
C THR A 165 6.28 -1.16 24.02
N ASP A 166 6.49 -2.41 23.62
CA ASP A 166 7.75 -2.90 23.07
C ASP A 166 7.70 -2.97 21.54
N THR A 167 6.50 -2.94 20.93
CA THR A 167 6.35 -2.95 19.47
C THR A 167 5.97 -1.57 18.94
N THR A 168 6.60 -1.18 17.83
CA THR A 168 6.24 0.06 17.12
C THR A 168 4.78 0.06 16.67
N SER A 169 4.27 -1.08 16.21
CA SER A 169 2.85 -1.23 15.82
C SER A 169 1.91 -0.95 16.99
N GLY A 170 2.21 -1.47 18.19
CA GLY A 170 1.45 -1.21 19.39
C GLY A 170 1.48 0.27 19.81
N GLN A 171 2.64 0.91 19.73
CA GLN A 171 2.77 2.34 20.03
C GLN A 171 1.96 3.21 19.06
N LEU A 172 1.94 2.86 17.76
CA LEU A 172 1.11 3.55 16.77
C LEU A 172 -0.39 3.31 17.01
N TRP A 173 -0.79 2.10 17.39
CA TRP A 173 -2.17 1.83 17.80
C TRP A 173 -2.60 2.67 19.01
N LEU A 174 -1.73 2.83 20.01
CA LEU A 174 -1.99 3.73 21.14
C LEU A 174 -2.11 5.19 20.68
N ALA A 175 -1.23 5.64 19.78
CA ALA A 175 -1.31 6.98 19.22
C ALA A 175 -2.63 7.22 18.47
N LEU A 176 -3.11 6.25 17.68
CA LEU A 176 -4.42 6.30 17.01
C LEU A 176 -5.58 6.38 18.02
N ILE A 177 -5.53 5.59 19.09
CA ILE A 177 -6.54 5.67 20.17
C ILE A 177 -6.53 7.07 20.79
N VAL A 178 -5.37 7.58 21.20
CA VAL A 178 -5.22 8.91 21.81
C VAL A 178 -5.72 10.00 20.85
N LEU A 179 -5.30 9.97 19.58
CA LEU A 179 -5.74 10.95 18.58
C LEU A 179 -7.24 10.86 18.32
N SER A 180 -7.85 9.67 18.31
CA SER A 180 -9.30 9.51 18.16
C SER A 180 -10.08 10.13 19.32
N VAL A 181 -9.56 10.04 20.56
CA VAL A 181 -10.13 10.69 21.74
C VAL A 181 -9.90 12.21 21.70
N LEU A 182 -8.69 12.66 21.33
CA LEU A 182 -8.39 14.08 21.16
C LEU A 182 -9.21 14.72 20.03
N GLY A 183 -9.71 13.93 19.09
CA GLY A 183 -10.61 14.38 18.02
C GLY A 183 -11.86 15.10 18.55
N PHE A 184 -12.40 14.68 19.70
CA PHE A 184 -13.54 15.35 20.35
C PHE A 184 -13.17 16.76 20.84
N SER A 185 -11.96 16.94 21.36
CA SER A 185 -11.42 18.25 21.74
C SER A 185 -11.08 19.09 20.51
N ALA A 186 -10.56 18.46 19.45
CA ALA A 186 -10.24 19.11 18.18
C ALA A 186 -11.48 19.76 17.52
N LEU A 187 -12.69 19.24 17.76
CA LEU A 187 -13.93 19.87 17.28
C LEU A 187 -14.10 21.33 17.74
N LYS A 188 -13.53 21.69 18.89
CA LYS A 188 -13.58 23.04 19.46
C LYS A 188 -12.54 23.99 18.88
N LEU A 189 -11.53 23.47 18.17
CA LEU A 189 -10.46 24.26 17.57
C LEU A 189 -10.95 25.05 16.35
N PRO A 190 -10.26 26.14 15.96
CA PRO A 190 -10.50 26.79 14.66
C PRO A 190 -10.16 25.84 13.50
N ASP A 191 -10.65 26.15 12.30
CA ASP A 191 -10.47 25.29 11.11
C ASP A 191 -9.02 24.81 10.88
N PRO A 192 -7.96 25.63 11.06
CA PRO A 192 -6.58 25.13 10.96
C PRO A 192 -6.21 24.09 12.02
N GLY A 193 -6.72 24.20 13.25
CA GLY A 193 -6.47 23.22 14.31
C GLY A 193 -7.20 21.89 14.06
N LYS A 194 -8.40 21.95 13.48
CA LYS A 194 -9.12 20.76 13.00
C LYS A 194 -8.35 20.05 11.88
N ALA A 195 -7.83 20.82 10.93
CA ALA A 195 -7.02 20.28 9.84
C ALA A 195 -5.69 19.70 10.33
N LEU A 196 -5.03 20.35 11.29
CA LEU A 196 -3.82 19.84 11.92
C LEU A 196 -4.07 18.50 12.61
N TRP A 197 -5.17 18.36 13.35
CA TRP A 197 -5.54 17.08 13.95
C TRP A 197 -5.72 15.98 12.89
N ALA A 198 -6.41 16.28 11.78
CA ALA A 198 -6.60 15.30 10.70
C ALA A 198 -5.26 14.92 10.04
N VAL A 199 -4.36 15.89 9.84
CA VAL A 199 -3.01 15.65 9.35
C VAL A 199 -2.24 14.74 10.28
N LEU A 200 -2.24 15.00 11.59
CA LEU A 200 -1.55 14.17 12.58
C LEU A 200 -2.10 12.75 12.59
N LEU A 201 -3.43 12.58 12.54
CA LEU A 201 -4.06 11.27 12.49
C LEU A 201 -3.66 10.47 11.25
N LEU A 202 -3.68 11.09 10.07
CA LEU A 202 -3.30 10.43 8.81
C LEU A 202 -1.79 10.17 8.73
N LEU A 203 -0.96 11.03 9.33
CA LEU A 203 0.48 10.81 9.42
C LEU A 203 0.79 9.64 10.34
N THR A 204 0.13 9.54 11.50
CA THR A 204 0.27 8.39 12.40
C THR A 204 -0.11 7.08 11.70
N GLU A 205 -1.18 7.09 10.91
CA GLU A 205 -1.53 5.92 10.09
C GLU A 205 -0.44 5.59 9.08
N SER A 206 0.12 6.59 8.38
CA SER A 206 1.13 6.39 7.34
C SER A 206 2.50 5.94 7.86
N LEU A 207 2.82 6.33 9.10
CA LEU A 207 4.00 5.81 9.81
C LEU A 207 3.85 4.33 10.19
N GLY A 208 2.62 3.80 10.13
CA GLY A 208 2.32 2.39 10.31
C GLY A 208 2.14 1.65 8.99
N GLY A 209 2.49 0.37 8.96
CA GLY A 209 2.27 -0.52 7.81
C GLY A 209 3.46 -0.68 6.86
N HIS A 210 3.21 -1.30 5.70
CA HIS A 210 4.24 -1.72 4.74
C HIS A 210 5.06 -0.55 4.17
N ALA A 211 4.53 0.68 4.18
CA ALA A 211 5.26 1.86 3.71
C ALA A 211 6.53 2.12 4.52
N ALA A 212 6.47 1.92 5.84
CA ALA A 212 7.62 2.10 6.73
C ALA A 212 8.66 0.96 6.64
N ALA A 213 8.25 -0.20 6.10
CA ALA A 213 9.10 -1.37 5.90
C ALA A 213 9.71 -1.45 4.48
N ALA A 214 9.36 -0.52 3.58
CA ALA A 214 9.92 -0.46 2.24
C ALA A 214 11.40 -0.06 2.27
N GLU A 215 12.19 -0.55 1.30
CA GLU A 215 13.61 -0.21 1.17
C GLU A 215 13.82 1.31 1.09
N GLN A 216 12.97 2.01 0.33
CA GLN A 216 12.91 3.48 0.30
C GLN A 216 11.80 4.03 1.22
N ALA A 217 11.87 3.70 2.52
CA ALA A 217 10.85 4.01 3.53
C ALA A 217 10.37 5.48 3.50
N VAL A 218 11.27 6.46 3.35
CA VAL A 218 10.88 7.89 3.33
C VAL A 218 9.96 8.21 2.15
N VAL A 219 10.30 7.74 0.95
CA VAL A 219 9.50 7.99 -0.26
C VAL A 219 8.15 7.28 -0.16
N SER A 220 8.15 6.06 0.37
CA SER A 220 6.96 5.26 0.53
C SER A 220 5.99 5.87 1.55
N VAL A 221 6.47 6.22 2.75
CA VAL A 221 5.67 6.87 3.80
C VAL A 221 5.14 8.24 3.34
N LEU A 222 5.96 9.07 2.70
CA LEU A 222 5.48 10.36 2.19
C LEU A 222 4.41 10.19 1.09
N SER A 223 4.61 9.23 0.20
CA SER A 223 3.64 8.92 -0.87
C SER A 223 2.34 8.41 -0.28
N ASP A 224 2.40 7.51 0.70
CA ASP A 224 1.25 6.98 1.41
C ASP A 224 0.51 8.09 2.19
N PHE A 225 1.22 8.92 2.94
CA PHE A 225 0.62 10.05 3.66
C PHE A 225 -0.14 10.98 2.71
N VAL A 226 0.49 11.38 1.59
CA VAL A 226 -0.15 12.21 0.57
C VAL A 226 -1.37 11.49 -0.04
N HIS A 227 -1.27 10.17 -0.26
CA HIS A 227 -2.37 9.35 -0.74
C HIS A 227 -3.54 9.36 0.25
N LEU A 228 -3.29 9.13 1.54
CA LEU A 228 -4.30 9.13 2.60
C LEU A 228 -4.97 10.49 2.77
N VAL A 229 -4.23 11.60 2.72
CA VAL A 229 -4.81 12.95 2.76
C VAL A 229 -5.75 13.18 1.58
N CYS A 230 -5.33 12.83 0.37
CA CYS A 230 -6.17 12.98 -0.82
C CYS A 230 -7.38 12.05 -0.79
N ALA A 231 -7.21 10.82 -0.30
CA ALA A 231 -8.27 9.84 -0.13
C ALA A 231 -9.31 10.32 0.89
N ALA A 232 -8.89 10.90 2.01
CA ALA A 232 -9.78 11.44 3.04
C ALA A 232 -10.60 12.62 2.51
N VAL A 233 -9.96 13.56 1.79
CA VAL A 233 -10.66 14.69 1.17
C VAL A 233 -11.67 14.20 0.12
N TRP A 234 -11.28 13.24 -0.72
CA TRP A 234 -12.14 12.69 -1.75
C TRP A 234 -13.31 11.88 -1.17
N ALA A 235 -13.03 10.84 -0.38
CA ALA A 235 -14.05 9.98 0.19
C ALA A 235 -14.97 10.74 1.16
N GLY A 236 -14.40 11.59 2.03
CA GLY A 236 -15.19 12.47 2.90
C GLY A 236 -16.10 13.41 2.12
N GLY A 237 -15.64 13.92 0.97
CA GLY A 237 -16.45 14.75 0.09
C GLY A 237 -17.58 13.98 -0.60
N VAL A 238 -17.32 12.77 -1.11
CA VAL A 238 -18.36 11.89 -1.67
C VAL A 238 -19.41 11.54 -0.61
N MET A 239 -18.99 11.22 0.62
CA MET A 239 -19.90 10.93 1.73
C MET A 239 -20.77 12.15 2.08
N LEU A 240 -20.18 13.35 2.20
CA LEU A 240 -20.95 14.57 2.43
C LEU A 240 -21.90 14.88 1.27
N LEU A 241 -21.46 14.67 0.01
CA LEU A 241 -22.31 14.84 -1.15
C LEU A 241 -23.53 13.91 -1.10
N LEU A 242 -23.36 12.66 -0.66
CA LEU A 242 -24.46 11.72 -0.44
C LEU A 242 -25.40 12.15 0.69
N LEU A 243 -24.84 12.69 1.78
CA LEU A 243 -25.62 13.23 2.91
C LEU A 243 -26.45 14.44 2.48
N PHE A 244 -25.83 15.41 1.80
CA PHE A 244 -26.54 16.54 1.20
C PHE A 244 -27.57 16.07 0.20
N TRP A 245 -27.22 15.14 -0.69
CA TRP A 245 -28.15 14.59 -1.67
C TRP A 245 -29.39 14.06 -0.95
N ARG A 246 -29.23 13.31 0.14
CA ARG A 246 -30.37 12.73 0.87
C ARG A 246 -31.25 13.78 1.58
N ALA A 247 -30.69 14.92 1.95
CA ALA A 247 -31.37 15.93 2.76
C ALA A 247 -31.82 17.18 1.99
N ASP A 248 -30.94 17.78 1.20
CA ASP A 248 -31.22 18.92 0.32
C ASP A 248 -30.50 18.75 -1.03
N ARG A 249 -31.27 18.48 -2.08
CA ARG A 249 -30.78 18.27 -3.45
C ARG A 249 -30.15 19.54 -4.05
N LYS A 250 -30.63 20.74 -3.66
CA LYS A 250 -30.09 22.02 -4.14
C LYS A 250 -28.73 22.27 -3.53
N GLU A 251 -28.60 22.04 -2.23
CA GLU A 251 -27.32 22.22 -1.55
C GLU A 251 -26.29 21.15 -1.97
N ALA A 252 -26.74 19.93 -2.27
CA ALA A 252 -25.92 18.91 -2.91
C ALA A 252 -25.35 19.37 -4.26
N GLY A 253 -26.15 20.05 -5.09
CA GLY A 253 -25.68 20.63 -6.36
C GLY A 253 -24.61 21.71 -6.16
N ARG A 254 -24.83 22.60 -5.19
CA ARG A 254 -23.87 23.68 -4.84
C ARG A 254 -22.57 23.13 -4.28
N PHE A 255 -22.65 22.09 -3.45
CA PHE A 255 -21.47 21.39 -2.94
C PHE A 255 -20.74 20.66 -4.07
N ALA A 256 -21.46 19.94 -4.94
CA ALA A 256 -20.87 19.21 -6.07
C ALA A 256 -20.10 20.13 -7.04
N GLU A 257 -20.59 21.35 -7.29
CA GLU A 257 -19.90 22.32 -8.15
C GLU A 257 -18.52 22.70 -7.59
N ARG A 258 -18.42 22.92 -6.27
CA ARG A 258 -17.16 23.23 -5.57
C ARG A 258 -16.26 22.01 -5.47
N PHE A 259 -16.84 20.91 -5.00
CA PHE A 259 -16.13 19.67 -4.73
C PHE A 259 -15.56 19.05 -6.02
N SER A 260 -16.23 19.23 -7.17
CA SER A 260 -15.77 18.64 -8.43
C SER A 260 -14.34 19.05 -8.82
N ALA A 261 -13.93 20.30 -8.61
CA ALA A 261 -12.56 20.72 -8.92
C ALA A 261 -11.53 20.08 -7.98
N VAL A 262 -11.87 19.99 -6.69
CA VAL A 262 -11.03 19.34 -5.68
C VAL A 262 -10.95 17.84 -5.95
N ALA A 263 -12.07 17.18 -6.21
CA ALA A 263 -12.15 15.75 -6.50
C ALA A 263 -11.26 15.35 -7.69
N TRP A 264 -11.22 16.16 -8.74
CA TRP A 264 -10.32 15.93 -9.88
C TRP A 264 -8.84 16.06 -9.51
N LEU A 265 -8.49 17.08 -8.73
CA LEU A 265 -7.11 17.25 -8.27
C LEU A 265 -6.69 16.10 -7.36
N THR A 266 -7.55 15.68 -6.42
CA THR A 266 -7.26 14.56 -5.53
C THR A 266 -7.12 13.25 -6.30
N ILE A 267 -7.95 12.98 -7.33
CA ILE A 267 -7.81 11.78 -8.15
C ILE A 267 -6.45 11.75 -8.85
N VAL A 268 -6.00 12.87 -9.44
CA VAL A 268 -4.69 12.94 -10.10
C VAL A 268 -3.56 12.66 -9.10
N ILE A 269 -3.59 13.28 -7.92
CA ILE A 269 -2.57 13.07 -6.89
C ILE A 269 -2.61 11.62 -6.38
N LEU A 270 -3.79 11.04 -6.16
CA LEU A 270 -3.98 9.65 -5.76
C LEU A 270 -3.38 8.67 -6.79
N THR A 271 -3.57 8.94 -8.08
CA THR A 271 -2.98 8.10 -9.14
C THR A 271 -1.46 8.19 -9.11
N VAL A 272 -0.89 9.39 -9.01
CA VAL A 272 0.57 9.57 -8.98
C VAL A 272 1.19 8.94 -7.74
N SER A 273 0.65 9.22 -6.55
CA SER A 273 1.18 8.64 -5.31
C SER A 273 0.98 7.12 -5.24
N GLY A 274 -0.14 6.61 -5.79
CA GLY A 274 -0.37 5.17 -5.94
C GLY A 274 0.68 4.49 -6.81
N LEU A 275 1.01 5.08 -7.96
CA LEU A 275 2.04 4.57 -8.85
C LEU A 275 3.42 4.57 -8.20
N LEU A 276 3.78 5.64 -7.47
CA LEU A 276 5.05 5.72 -6.75
C LEU A 276 5.16 4.63 -5.68
N MET A 277 4.11 4.41 -4.88
CA MET A 277 4.08 3.34 -3.88
C MET A 277 4.20 1.96 -4.52
N THR A 278 3.45 1.69 -5.59
CA THR A 278 3.53 0.40 -6.31
C THR A 278 4.94 0.17 -6.84
N TRP A 279 5.57 1.19 -7.43
CA TRP A 279 6.92 1.10 -7.97
C TRP A 279 7.97 0.78 -6.90
N THR A 280 7.83 1.34 -5.69
CA THR A 280 8.75 1.04 -4.57
C THR A 280 8.49 -0.31 -3.90
N LEU A 281 7.36 -0.94 -4.16
CA LEU A 281 6.94 -2.19 -3.49
C LEU A 281 7.21 -3.45 -4.31
N ILE A 282 7.22 -3.37 -5.65
CA ILE A 282 7.40 -4.55 -6.51
C ILE A 282 8.74 -4.47 -7.27
N PRO A 283 9.56 -5.54 -7.24
CA PRO A 283 10.80 -5.61 -8.03
C PRO A 283 10.53 -5.67 -9.54
N SER A 284 9.42 -6.31 -9.94
CA SER A 284 9.08 -6.55 -11.35
C SER A 284 7.58 -6.40 -11.61
N TRP A 285 7.21 -6.00 -12.82
CA TRP A 285 5.80 -5.88 -13.23
C TRP A 285 5.07 -7.24 -13.26
N LEU A 286 5.82 -8.35 -13.34
CA LEU A 286 5.28 -9.71 -13.30
C LEU A 286 4.55 -10.00 -11.98
N TYR A 287 4.93 -9.33 -10.88
CA TYR A 287 4.20 -9.44 -9.61
C TYR A 287 2.74 -9.00 -9.75
N LEU A 288 2.41 -8.10 -10.69
CA LEU A 288 1.03 -7.64 -10.90
C LEU A 288 0.09 -8.73 -11.43
N ILE A 289 0.63 -9.71 -12.15
CA ILE A 289 -0.17 -10.75 -12.82
C ILE A 289 -0.04 -12.12 -12.16
N TYR A 290 1.06 -12.37 -11.45
CA TYR A 290 1.32 -13.66 -10.80
C TYR A 290 1.04 -13.68 -9.29
N THR A 291 0.83 -12.53 -8.65
CA THR A 291 0.52 -12.48 -7.20
C THR A 291 -0.92 -12.07 -6.95
N ASP A 292 -1.50 -12.60 -5.86
CA ASP A 292 -2.83 -12.19 -5.38
C ASP A 292 -2.88 -10.69 -5.11
N TRP A 293 -1.82 -10.13 -4.52
CA TRP A 293 -1.67 -8.69 -4.31
C TRP A 293 -1.79 -7.90 -5.62
N GLY A 294 -1.11 -8.36 -6.66
CA GLY A 294 -1.15 -7.78 -8.01
C GLY A 294 -2.55 -7.80 -8.61
N LEU A 295 -3.26 -8.93 -8.48
CA LEU A 295 -4.63 -9.07 -8.98
C LEU A 295 -5.61 -8.14 -8.27
N TRP A 296 -5.50 -7.99 -6.94
CA TRP A 296 -6.27 -7.01 -6.18
C TRP A 296 -5.95 -5.57 -6.60
N LEU A 297 -4.69 -5.28 -6.94
CA LEU A 297 -4.28 -3.96 -7.44
C LEU A 297 -4.86 -3.67 -8.83
N LEU A 298 -4.88 -4.65 -9.72
CA LEU A 298 -5.56 -4.53 -11.01
C LEU A 298 -7.06 -4.30 -10.83
N ALA A 299 -7.72 -5.04 -9.93
CA ALA A 299 -9.13 -4.84 -9.60
C ALA A 299 -9.39 -3.42 -9.06
N LYS A 300 -8.58 -2.94 -8.11
CA LYS A 300 -8.66 -1.56 -7.59
C LYS A 300 -8.46 -0.53 -8.71
N THR A 301 -7.51 -0.79 -9.62
CA THR A 301 -7.23 0.10 -10.76
C THR A 301 -8.44 0.23 -11.69
N VAL A 302 -9.11 -0.88 -12.01
CA VAL A 302 -10.36 -0.86 -12.80
C VAL A 302 -11.45 -0.05 -12.09
N LEU A 303 -11.61 -0.21 -10.77
CA LEU A 303 -12.57 0.58 -10.00
C LEU A 303 -12.24 2.08 -9.99
N VAL A 304 -10.95 2.43 -9.88
CA VAL A 304 -10.48 3.82 -9.94
C VAL A 304 -10.73 4.44 -11.31
N ILE A 305 -10.53 3.70 -12.40
CA ILE A 305 -10.89 4.13 -13.75
C ILE A 305 -12.41 4.37 -13.83
N GLY A 306 -13.22 3.44 -13.30
CA GLY A 306 -14.66 3.55 -13.25
C GLY A 306 -15.14 4.78 -12.48
N VAL A 307 -14.60 5.04 -11.28
CA VAL A 307 -15.00 6.19 -10.46
C VAL A 307 -14.56 7.51 -11.08
N THR A 308 -13.41 7.52 -11.75
CA THR A 308 -12.93 8.67 -12.53
C THR A 308 -13.87 8.98 -13.69
N ALA A 309 -14.34 7.97 -14.43
CA ALA A 309 -15.32 8.15 -15.51
C ALA A 309 -16.67 8.67 -15.00
N ILE A 310 -17.16 8.17 -13.87
CA ILE A 310 -18.39 8.66 -13.24
C ILE A 310 -18.22 10.10 -12.74
N GLY A 311 -17.10 10.40 -12.08
CA GLY A 311 -16.75 11.75 -11.65
C GLY A 311 -16.67 12.73 -12.83
N ALA A 312 -16.16 12.28 -13.99
CA ALA A 312 -16.16 13.05 -15.24
C ALA A 312 -17.58 13.34 -15.73
N ALA A 313 -18.43 12.33 -15.76
CA ALA A 313 -19.83 12.48 -16.16
C ALA A 313 -20.60 13.41 -15.21
N LEU A 314 -20.41 13.27 -13.91
CA LEU A 314 -20.99 14.14 -12.88
C LEU A 314 -20.52 15.58 -13.05
N ARG A 315 -19.22 15.81 -13.27
CA ARG A 315 -18.66 17.14 -13.54
C ARG A 315 -19.24 17.77 -14.80
N TYR A 316 -19.34 17.01 -15.87
CA TYR A 316 -19.88 17.48 -17.14
C TYR A 316 -21.33 17.96 -16.99
N ARG A 317 -22.16 17.18 -16.27
CA ARG A 317 -23.55 17.52 -16.00
C ARG A 317 -23.70 18.70 -15.03
N ALA A 318 -22.85 18.77 -14.00
CA ALA A 318 -22.81 19.92 -13.09
C ALA A 318 -22.48 21.22 -13.84
N ARG A 319 -21.54 21.20 -14.79
CA ARG A 319 -21.23 22.37 -15.65
C ARG A 319 -22.41 22.80 -16.53
N ARG A 320 -23.30 21.87 -16.88
CA ARG A 320 -24.55 22.15 -17.61
C ARG A 320 -25.72 22.54 -16.69
N ARG A 321 -25.48 22.69 -15.38
CA ARG A 321 -26.50 22.97 -14.35
C ARG A 321 -27.60 21.91 -14.26
N GLU A 322 -27.29 20.68 -14.70
CA GLU A 322 -28.20 19.56 -14.55
C GLU A 322 -28.03 18.92 -13.18
N LEU A 323 -29.15 18.60 -12.51
CA LEU A 323 -29.07 17.82 -11.29
C LEU A 323 -28.49 16.43 -11.57
N PRO A 324 -27.55 15.94 -10.75
CA PRO A 324 -27.03 14.58 -10.87
C PRO A 324 -28.19 13.60 -10.71
N ARG A 325 -28.24 12.54 -11.51
CA ARG A 325 -29.25 11.48 -11.30
C ARG A 325 -28.83 10.69 -10.08
N SER A 326 -29.81 10.27 -9.27
CA SER A 326 -29.50 9.53 -8.03
C SER A 326 -28.68 8.27 -8.27
N ILE A 327 -28.79 7.64 -9.45
CA ILE A 327 -28.04 6.43 -9.77
C ILE A 327 -26.54 6.67 -9.88
N TRP A 328 -26.12 7.78 -10.51
CA TRP A 328 -24.69 8.10 -10.67
C TRP A 328 -24.03 8.40 -9.32
N LEU A 329 -24.72 9.10 -8.43
CA LEU A 329 -24.22 9.37 -7.09
C LEU A 329 -24.13 8.10 -6.21
N LYS A 330 -25.14 7.22 -6.31
CA LYS A 330 -25.10 5.93 -5.59
C LYS A 330 -23.97 5.06 -6.10
N LEU A 331 -23.73 5.03 -7.41
CA LEU A 331 -22.64 4.27 -8.01
C LEU A 331 -21.27 4.84 -7.64
N ASP A 332 -21.11 6.17 -7.63
CA ASP A 332 -19.90 6.86 -7.16
C ASP A 332 -19.57 6.48 -5.70
N GLY A 333 -20.57 6.54 -4.82
CA GLY A 333 -20.43 6.11 -3.42
C GLY A 333 -20.12 4.62 -3.26
N LEU A 334 -20.73 3.76 -4.08
CA LEU A 334 -20.49 2.32 -4.05
C LEU A 334 -19.05 1.99 -4.49
N LEU A 335 -18.58 2.60 -5.57
CA LEU A 335 -17.19 2.45 -6.02
C LEU A 335 -16.21 2.96 -4.98
N MET A 336 -16.49 4.09 -4.32
CA MET A 336 -15.68 4.58 -3.21
C MET A 336 -15.57 3.54 -2.09
N VAL A 337 -16.69 2.91 -1.68
CA VAL A 337 -16.67 1.85 -0.65
C VAL A 337 -15.82 0.67 -1.10
N PHE A 338 -15.96 0.19 -2.35
CA PHE A 338 -15.15 -0.93 -2.84
C PHE A 338 -13.66 -0.58 -2.96
N ILE A 339 -13.31 0.63 -3.41
CA ILE A 339 -11.92 1.08 -3.49
C ILE A 339 -11.29 1.14 -2.09
N VAL A 340 -11.99 1.70 -1.10
CA VAL A 340 -11.53 1.74 0.29
C VAL A 340 -11.45 0.33 0.88
N ALA A 341 -12.39 -0.56 0.53
CA ALA A 341 -12.38 -1.93 1.01
C ALA A 341 -11.17 -2.72 0.49
N ILE A 342 -10.84 -2.62 -0.80
CA ILE A 342 -9.64 -3.25 -1.35
C ILE A 342 -8.37 -2.63 -0.74
N ALA A 343 -8.35 -1.30 -0.55
CA ALA A 343 -7.24 -0.64 0.12
C ALA A 343 -7.05 -1.16 1.56
N ALA A 344 -8.13 -1.40 2.30
CA ALA A 344 -8.07 -2.01 3.62
C ALA A 344 -7.51 -3.44 3.58
N ILE A 345 -7.81 -4.22 2.52
CA ILE A 345 -7.26 -5.57 2.35
C ILE A 345 -5.73 -5.52 2.12
N PHE A 346 -5.21 -4.56 1.34
CA PHE A 346 -3.76 -4.43 1.08
C PHE A 346 -2.88 -4.28 2.32
N THR A 347 -3.47 -3.90 3.44
CA THR A 347 -2.74 -3.70 4.68
C THR A 347 -2.55 -5.01 5.48
N VAL A 348 -3.08 -6.13 4.99
CA VAL A 348 -2.85 -7.50 5.51
C VAL A 348 -2.07 -8.36 4.51
N ILE A 349 -2.14 -8.06 3.21
CA ILE A 349 -1.52 -8.86 2.16
C ILE A 349 -0.21 -8.24 1.68
N SER A 350 0.84 -9.05 1.60
CA SER A 350 2.16 -8.63 1.12
C SER A 350 2.21 -8.61 -0.42
N PRO A 351 2.91 -7.65 -1.04
CA PRO A 351 3.24 -7.72 -2.47
C PRO A 351 4.17 -8.88 -2.82
N MET A 352 4.95 -9.38 -1.85
CA MET A 352 5.83 -10.53 -2.05
C MET A 352 5.01 -11.83 -1.95
N PRO A 353 5.17 -12.77 -2.91
CA PRO A 353 4.51 -14.07 -2.84
C PRO A 353 4.84 -14.81 -1.55
N ASP A 354 3.84 -15.46 -0.96
CA ASP A 354 4.00 -16.37 0.19
C ASP A 354 4.64 -17.69 -0.26
N GLY A 355 5.92 -17.66 -0.59
CA GLY A 355 6.73 -18.85 -0.84
C GLY A 355 7.59 -19.21 0.37
N LYS A 356 7.88 -20.51 0.53
CA LYS A 356 8.89 -20.98 1.49
C LYS A 356 10.26 -20.90 0.81
N PRO A 357 11.16 -20.00 1.24
CA PRO A 357 12.45 -19.86 0.59
C PRO A 357 13.18 -21.21 0.53
N LEU A 358 13.65 -21.58 -0.65
CA LEU A 358 14.52 -22.74 -0.82
C LEU A 358 15.90 -22.38 -0.27
N ASN A 359 16.44 -23.24 0.58
CA ASN A 359 17.84 -23.20 0.98
C ASN A 359 18.37 -24.63 0.96
N TYR A 360 18.95 -25.03 -0.17
CA TYR A 360 19.47 -26.38 -0.38
C TYR A 360 21.00 -26.33 -0.37
N HIS A 361 21.59 -27.10 0.54
CA HIS A 361 23.05 -27.18 0.70
C HIS A 361 23.49 -28.64 0.58
N GLN A 362 24.54 -28.87 -0.22
CA GLN A 362 25.16 -30.18 -0.36
C GLN A 362 26.68 -30.09 -0.30
N MET A 363 27.26 -30.93 0.55
CA MET A 363 28.70 -31.16 0.68
C MET A 363 29.14 -32.33 -0.21
N GLY A 364 30.41 -32.36 -0.61
CA GLY A 364 30.96 -33.31 -1.57
C GLY A 364 32.44 -33.04 -1.85
N GLU A 365 33.24 -34.08 -2.04
CA GLU A 365 34.71 -33.96 -2.13
C GLU A 365 35.18 -33.09 -3.30
N GLU A 366 34.46 -33.12 -4.43
CA GLU A 366 34.80 -32.39 -5.65
C GLU A 366 34.05 -31.04 -5.79
N LEU A 367 32.90 -30.90 -5.13
CA LEU A 367 31.98 -29.77 -5.32
C LEU A 367 31.05 -29.63 -4.12
N HIS A 368 31.15 -28.49 -3.43
CA HIS A 368 30.12 -28.02 -2.50
C HIS A 368 29.26 -26.99 -3.19
N TYR A 369 27.97 -26.97 -2.88
CA TYR A 369 27.12 -25.89 -3.34
C TYR A 369 25.97 -25.59 -2.41
N THR A 370 25.52 -24.34 -2.46
CA THR A 370 24.29 -23.88 -1.82
C THR A 370 23.46 -23.16 -2.88
N LEU A 371 22.26 -23.67 -3.16
CA LEU A 371 21.26 -22.94 -3.94
C LEU A 371 20.20 -22.38 -3.00
N LYS A 372 20.02 -21.07 -3.03
CA LYS A 372 18.87 -20.40 -2.41
C LYS A 372 17.97 -19.83 -3.49
N LEU A 373 16.66 -19.97 -3.29
CA LEU A 373 15.64 -19.40 -4.16
C LEU A 373 14.58 -18.75 -3.28
N SER A 374 14.34 -17.45 -3.46
CA SER A 374 13.37 -16.69 -2.65
C SER A 374 12.42 -15.89 -3.54
N PRO A 375 11.09 -15.94 -3.29
CA PRO A 375 10.41 -16.70 -2.23
C PRO A 375 10.21 -18.19 -2.53
N ASN A 376 10.63 -18.71 -3.69
CA ASN A 376 10.33 -20.05 -4.20
C ASN A 376 8.81 -20.29 -4.42
N ALA A 377 8.19 -19.33 -5.10
CA ALA A 377 6.77 -19.33 -5.47
C ALA A 377 6.58 -18.96 -6.95
N PRO A 378 5.38 -19.18 -7.51
CA PRO A 378 5.02 -18.71 -8.84
C PRO A 378 5.28 -17.21 -9.04
N GLY A 379 5.87 -16.87 -10.17
CA GLY A 379 6.32 -15.53 -10.50
C GLY A 379 7.84 -15.39 -10.40
N PRO A 380 8.35 -14.16 -10.34
CA PRO A 380 9.78 -13.86 -10.22
C PRO A 380 10.34 -14.22 -8.84
N ASN A 381 11.58 -14.73 -8.84
CA ASN A 381 12.35 -15.14 -7.67
C ASN A 381 13.79 -14.62 -7.79
N GLU A 382 14.45 -14.41 -6.66
CA GLU A 382 15.90 -14.22 -6.60
C GLU A 382 16.56 -15.58 -6.36
N ALA A 383 17.56 -15.93 -7.17
CA ALA A 383 18.39 -17.11 -6.96
C ALA A 383 19.79 -16.69 -6.56
N SER A 384 20.34 -17.30 -5.51
CA SER A 384 21.75 -17.21 -5.16
C SER A 384 22.37 -18.60 -5.19
N LEU A 385 23.42 -18.78 -5.98
CA LEU A 385 24.18 -20.01 -6.05
C LEU A 385 25.59 -19.74 -5.54
N THR A 386 25.96 -20.39 -4.45
CA THR A 386 27.36 -20.43 -3.99
C THR A 386 27.93 -21.78 -4.31
N VAL A 387 29.12 -21.80 -4.91
CA VAL A 387 29.87 -22.99 -5.26
C VAL A 387 31.20 -22.94 -4.53
N TRP A 388 31.62 -24.05 -3.95
CA TRP A 388 33.00 -24.22 -3.48
C TRP A 388 33.68 -25.38 -4.20
N LEU A 389 34.88 -25.11 -4.70
CA LEU A 389 35.75 -26.08 -5.38
C LEU A 389 37.06 -26.24 -4.60
N PRO A 390 37.73 -27.41 -4.64
CA PRO A 390 39.05 -27.56 -4.05
C PRO A 390 40.01 -26.46 -4.53
N GLU A 391 40.84 -25.91 -3.63
CA GLU A 391 41.75 -24.79 -3.97
C GLU A 391 42.69 -25.10 -5.16
N GLU A 392 42.99 -26.37 -5.39
CA GLU A 392 43.83 -26.84 -6.50
C GLU A 392 43.18 -26.63 -7.88
N GLU A 393 41.85 -26.59 -7.96
CA GLU A 393 41.09 -26.43 -9.21
C GLU A 393 40.98 -24.97 -9.68
N GLY A 394 41.15 -24.01 -8.76
CA GLY A 394 41.05 -22.59 -9.05
C GLY A 394 39.63 -22.12 -9.39
N GLU A 395 39.54 -21.00 -10.12
CA GLU A 395 38.27 -20.39 -10.54
C GLU A 395 37.60 -21.20 -11.65
N PRO A 396 36.29 -21.52 -11.55
CA PRO A 396 35.58 -22.27 -12.59
C PRO A 396 35.52 -21.47 -13.89
N GLU A 397 35.63 -22.15 -15.03
CA GLU A 397 35.48 -21.54 -16.37
C GLU A 397 34.04 -21.04 -16.59
N SER A 398 33.06 -21.83 -16.15
CA SER A 398 31.65 -21.44 -16.21
C SER A 398 30.80 -22.16 -15.17
N VAL A 399 29.78 -21.47 -14.69
CA VAL A 399 28.73 -22.04 -13.83
C VAL A 399 27.38 -21.75 -14.47
N SER A 400 26.57 -22.79 -14.62
CA SER A 400 25.21 -22.66 -15.16
C SER A 400 24.20 -23.31 -14.23
N LEU A 401 23.05 -22.66 -14.11
CA LEU A 401 21.89 -23.16 -13.40
C LEU A 401 20.76 -23.31 -14.41
N SER A 402 20.06 -24.43 -14.38
CA SER A 402 18.81 -24.58 -15.11
C SER A 402 17.73 -25.20 -14.25
N LEU A 403 16.49 -24.76 -14.45
CA LEU A 403 15.32 -25.22 -13.71
C LEU A 403 14.40 -25.99 -14.64
N ARG A 404 14.09 -27.23 -14.28
CA ARG A 404 13.25 -28.14 -15.07
C ARG A 404 11.95 -28.42 -14.33
N TYR A 405 10.82 -28.27 -15.00
CA TYR A 405 9.51 -28.66 -14.45
C TYR A 405 9.06 -29.99 -15.02
N ALA A 406 9.02 -31.03 -14.20
CA ALA A 406 8.69 -32.38 -14.64
C ALA A 406 9.47 -32.75 -15.93
N ASP A 407 8.79 -33.21 -16.98
CA ASP A 407 9.41 -33.60 -18.25
C ASP A 407 9.50 -32.46 -19.28
N LYS A 408 9.30 -31.19 -18.87
CA LYS A 408 9.44 -30.05 -19.78
C LYS A 408 10.92 -29.67 -19.99
N PRO A 409 11.25 -28.96 -21.08
CA PRO A 409 12.61 -28.45 -21.29
C PRO A 409 13.09 -27.61 -20.09
N ALA A 410 14.36 -27.76 -19.73
CA ALA A 410 14.98 -26.96 -18.69
C ALA A 410 15.08 -25.48 -19.12
N ILE A 411 14.83 -24.59 -18.17
CA ILE A 411 14.94 -23.14 -18.35
C ILE A 411 16.31 -22.75 -17.83
N GLY A 412 17.18 -22.25 -18.71
CA GLY A 412 18.49 -21.73 -18.30
C GLY A 412 18.34 -20.42 -17.52
N ILE A 413 19.03 -20.32 -16.40
CA ILE A 413 19.09 -19.14 -15.55
C ILE A 413 20.43 -18.45 -15.78
N ALA A 414 20.37 -17.17 -16.18
CA ALA A 414 21.57 -16.35 -16.35
C ALA A 414 22.09 -15.97 -14.96
N LEU A 415 23.29 -16.46 -14.63
CA LEU A 415 23.97 -16.19 -13.37
C LEU A 415 25.03 -15.10 -13.57
N GLU A 416 25.07 -14.13 -12.66
CA GLU A 416 26.09 -13.08 -12.59
C GLU A 416 26.97 -13.31 -11.36
N ALA A 417 28.29 -13.18 -11.52
CA ALA A 417 29.23 -13.28 -10.40
C ALA A 417 28.97 -12.16 -9.38
N SER A 418 29.07 -12.48 -8.08
CA SER A 418 28.74 -11.57 -7.00
C SER A 418 29.82 -11.56 -5.92
N ASP A 419 30.43 -10.40 -5.70
CA ASP A 419 31.47 -10.16 -4.68
C ASP A 419 30.91 -9.98 -3.25
N SER A 420 29.60 -10.19 -3.06
CA SER A 420 28.95 -10.09 -1.74
C SER A 420 29.77 -10.80 -0.66
N GLU A 421 30.08 -10.12 0.47
CA GLU A 421 30.76 -10.72 1.63
C GLU A 421 29.79 -11.53 2.52
N GLY A 422 30.28 -12.59 3.19
CA GLY A 422 29.51 -13.36 4.18
C GLY A 422 29.05 -14.76 3.74
N GLY A 423 29.52 -15.81 4.42
CA GLY A 423 29.28 -17.22 4.08
C GLY A 423 30.00 -18.15 5.06
N ILE A 424 29.81 -19.46 4.92
CA ILE A 424 30.60 -20.44 5.68
C ILE A 424 31.86 -20.72 4.87
N ALA A 425 33.02 -20.36 5.43
CA ALA A 425 34.30 -20.71 4.82
C ALA A 425 34.58 -22.20 5.08
N PHE A 426 34.95 -22.93 4.02
CA PHE A 426 35.37 -24.32 4.11
C PHE A 426 36.88 -24.39 3.84
N PRO A 427 37.71 -24.72 4.85
CA PRO A 427 39.15 -24.85 4.64
C PRO A 427 39.47 -25.83 3.52
N GLY A 428 40.36 -25.44 2.59
CA GLY A 428 40.75 -26.25 1.43
C GLY A 428 39.87 -26.07 0.19
N PHE A 429 38.87 -25.19 0.25
CA PHE A 429 38.01 -24.87 -0.90
C PHE A 429 37.97 -23.36 -1.20
N GLY A 430 38.08 -23.02 -2.49
CA GLY A 430 37.79 -21.69 -3.02
C GLY A 430 36.28 -21.46 -3.14
N GLU A 431 35.80 -20.29 -2.73
CA GLU A 431 34.38 -19.91 -2.76
C GLU A 431 34.08 -19.00 -3.96
N PHE A 432 33.04 -19.35 -4.73
CA PHE A 432 32.56 -18.60 -5.89
C PHE A 432 31.06 -18.38 -5.78
N ARG A 433 30.62 -17.12 -5.89
CA ARG A 433 29.22 -16.73 -5.66
C ARG A 433 28.60 -16.15 -6.90
N TYR A 434 27.35 -16.54 -7.12
CA TYR A 434 26.55 -16.13 -8.25
C TYR A 434 25.15 -15.72 -7.81
N LYS A 435 24.59 -14.72 -8.49
CA LYS A 435 23.22 -14.26 -8.31
C LYS A 435 22.48 -14.21 -9.63
N ALA A 436 21.17 -14.41 -9.57
CA ALA A 436 20.26 -14.14 -10.66
C ALA A 436 19.01 -13.45 -10.12
N GLU A 437 18.69 -12.31 -10.69
CA GLU A 437 17.43 -11.61 -10.48
C GLU A 437 16.38 -12.13 -11.50
N ASP A 438 15.10 -11.94 -11.19
CA ASP A 438 13.98 -12.27 -12.10
C ASP A 438 13.89 -13.75 -12.56
N VAL A 439 14.24 -14.70 -11.70
CA VAL A 439 14.05 -16.13 -11.98
C VAL A 439 12.56 -16.49 -11.95
N VAL A 440 11.93 -16.56 -13.12
CA VAL A 440 10.48 -16.80 -13.22
C VAL A 440 10.15 -18.28 -13.09
N LEU A 441 9.41 -18.64 -12.04
CA LEU A 441 8.71 -19.91 -11.91
C LEU A 441 7.27 -19.73 -12.42
N PRO A 442 6.87 -20.27 -13.58
CA PRO A 442 5.55 -19.95 -14.16
C PRO A 442 4.36 -20.58 -13.42
N ARG A 443 4.62 -21.54 -12.52
CA ARG A 443 3.59 -22.35 -11.85
C ARG A 443 4.14 -23.07 -10.63
N PRO A 444 3.27 -23.43 -9.67
CA PRO A 444 3.66 -24.24 -8.52
C PRO A 444 3.87 -25.69 -8.93
N GLY A 445 4.60 -26.43 -8.09
CA GLY A 445 4.83 -27.86 -8.25
C GLY A 445 6.29 -28.27 -8.09
N ASN A 446 6.61 -29.48 -8.56
CA ASN A 446 7.93 -30.07 -8.42
C ASN A 446 8.86 -29.60 -9.54
N TRP A 447 9.95 -28.98 -9.13
CA TRP A 447 11.01 -28.49 -9.98
C TRP A 447 12.30 -29.27 -9.70
N THR A 448 13.15 -29.41 -10.71
CA THR A 448 14.49 -29.97 -10.58
C THR A 448 15.48 -28.86 -10.93
N ALA A 449 16.37 -28.54 -10.00
CA ALA A 449 17.51 -27.68 -10.28
C ALA A 449 18.65 -28.56 -10.82
N VAL A 450 19.22 -28.16 -11.95
CA VAL A 450 20.40 -28.77 -12.56
C VAL A 450 21.50 -27.73 -12.55
N ILE A 451 22.57 -28.01 -11.80
CA ILE A 451 23.75 -27.17 -11.65
C ILE A 451 24.88 -27.84 -12.42
N THR A 452 25.49 -27.10 -13.34
CA THR A 452 26.64 -27.57 -14.10
C THR A 452 27.78 -26.60 -13.90
N VAL A 453 28.89 -27.09 -13.32
CA VAL A 453 30.14 -26.35 -13.10
C VAL A 453 31.18 -26.92 -14.06
N THR A 454 31.75 -26.07 -14.91
CA THR A 454 32.90 -26.41 -15.74
C THR A 454 34.15 -25.87 -15.05
N GLN A 455 35.04 -26.75 -14.63
CA GLN A 455 36.31 -26.39 -13.99
C GLN A 455 37.29 -25.78 -15.00
N ALA A 456 38.36 -25.16 -14.52
CA ALA A 456 39.44 -24.64 -15.37
C ALA A 456 40.13 -25.73 -16.22
N SER A 457 40.08 -26.99 -15.75
CA SER A 457 40.55 -28.18 -16.47
C SER A 457 39.69 -28.54 -17.70
N GLY A 458 38.48 -27.98 -17.79
CA GLY A 458 37.44 -28.36 -18.76
C GLY A 458 36.56 -29.54 -18.31
N GLU A 459 36.82 -30.13 -17.14
CA GLU A 459 35.94 -31.14 -16.54
C GLU A 459 34.60 -30.54 -16.12
N LYS A 460 33.51 -31.29 -16.34
CA LYS A 460 32.14 -30.86 -16.03
C LYS A 460 31.58 -31.64 -14.85
N LEU A 461 31.29 -30.94 -13.78
CA LEU A 461 30.58 -31.47 -12.62
C LEU A 461 29.10 -31.07 -12.71
N GLU A 462 28.24 -32.08 -12.85
CA GLU A 462 26.79 -31.89 -12.87
C GLU A 462 26.17 -32.42 -11.57
N ARG A 463 25.26 -31.64 -10.97
CA ARG A 463 24.45 -32.04 -9.82
C ARG A 463 23.00 -31.64 -10.07
N GLU A 464 22.08 -32.54 -9.74
CA GLU A 464 20.65 -32.26 -9.80
C GLU A 464 19.96 -32.61 -8.49
N PHE A 465 18.96 -31.81 -8.12
CA PHE A 465 18.08 -32.11 -7.00
C PHE A 465 16.68 -31.57 -7.25
N SER A 466 15.68 -32.22 -6.66
CA SER A 466 14.28 -31.81 -6.77
C SER A 466 13.84 -30.97 -5.58
N PHE A 467 13.03 -29.95 -5.83
CA PHE A 467 12.41 -29.09 -4.84
C PHE A 467 10.95 -28.80 -5.20
N ALA A 468 10.13 -28.49 -4.20
CA ALA A 468 8.76 -28.06 -4.41
C ALA A 468 8.68 -26.54 -4.32
N SER A 469 8.02 -25.93 -5.31
CA SER A 469 7.57 -24.54 -5.26
C SER A 469 6.09 -24.53 -4.90
N ASN A 470 5.75 -23.78 -3.86
CA ASN A 470 4.38 -23.68 -3.33
C ASN A 470 3.56 -22.64 -4.09
#